data_AF-A0A4Q3EU34-F1
#
_entry.id   AF-A0A4Q3EU34-F1
#
_cell.length_a   1.000
_cell.length_b   1.000
_cell.length_c   1.000
_cell.angle_alpha   90.00
_cell.angle_beta   90.00
_cell.angle_gamma   90.00
#
_symmetry.space_group_name_H-M   'P 1'
#
loop_
_entity.id
_entity.type
_entity.pdbx_description
1 polymer ?
#
loop_
_entity_poly.entity_id
_entity_poly.type
_entity_poly.pdbx_seq_one_letter_code
_entity_poly.pdbx_strand_id
1 'polypeptide(L)'
;MKNEQLWNQFKLCLKEYIDGTSIESFNNAWISCSNRTLFYKKDMFPVIAMRMGLEYQVKEYLTVDATFYKKGNHKYQIPIVQIESENNIDSTENEIYKLCCLNAPLKILFICCDFDEHKKHQLTEDWWSYILSDFCKMNKLVGILGIVVAQYCEDGLSYNCFAYGEDGKLIVENEENVFIKN
;
A
#
# COMPACT_ATOMS: atom_id res chain seq x y z
N MET A 1 -6.39 -8.40 -16.46
CA MET A 1 -6.97 -8.15 -15.12
C MET A 1 -7.23 -6.67 -15.04
N LYS A 2 -8.44 -6.22 -14.68
CA LYS A 2 -8.70 -4.79 -14.46
C LYS A 2 -7.95 -4.33 -13.19
N ASN A 3 -7.51 -3.08 -13.13
CA ASN A 3 -6.71 -2.58 -12.00
C ASN A 3 -7.45 -2.74 -10.65
N GLU A 4 -8.78 -2.59 -10.63
CA GLU A 4 -9.61 -2.83 -9.43
C GLU A 4 -9.56 -4.28 -8.94
N GLN A 5 -9.50 -5.25 -9.87
CA GLN A 5 -9.36 -6.66 -9.50
C GLN A 5 -8.00 -6.92 -8.84
N LEU A 6 -6.95 -6.24 -9.33
CA LEU A 6 -5.61 -6.33 -8.75
C LEU A 6 -5.57 -5.73 -7.34
N TRP A 7 -6.24 -4.59 -7.13
CA TRP A 7 -6.40 -3.99 -5.81
C TRP A 7 -7.16 -4.90 -4.84
N ASN A 8 -8.31 -5.45 -5.26
CA ASN A 8 -9.08 -6.36 -4.43
C ASN A 8 -8.31 -7.65 -4.11
N GLN A 9 -7.54 -8.18 -5.06
CA GLN A 9 -6.66 -9.32 -4.84
C GLN A 9 -5.57 -8.98 -3.80
N PHE A 10 -4.96 -7.80 -3.90
CA PHE A 10 -3.98 -7.34 -2.91
C PHE A 10 -4.60 -7.27 -1.51
N LYS A 11 -5.76 -6.61 -1.36
CA LYS A 11 -6.46 -6.51 -0.07
C LYS A 11 -6.77 -7.87 0.53
N LEU A 12 -7.26 -8.81 -0.28
CA LEU A 12 -7.56 -10.17 0.17
C LEU A 12 -6.29 -10.86 0.69
N CYS A 13 -5.20 -10.82 -0.09
CA CYS A 13 -3.93 -11.42 0.33
C CYS A 13 -3.33 -10.76 1.58
N LEU A 14 -3.47 -9.43 1.71
CA LEU A 14 -3.07 -8.68 2.89
C LEU A 14 -3.88 -9.13 4.10
N LYS A 15 -5.21 -9.17 3.98
CA LYS A 15 -6.10 -9.62 5.05
C LYS A 15 -5.77 -11.04 5.51
N GLU A 16 -5.67 -11.98 4.59
CA GLU A 16 -5.32 -13.38 4.91
C GLU A 16 -3.93 -13.51 5.53
N TYR A 17 -3.00 -12.60 5.21
CA TYR A 17 -1.68 -12.59 5.83
C TYR A 17 -1.78 -12.10 7.28
N ILE A 18 -2.51 -11.02 7.49
CA ILE A 18 -2.73 -10.41 8.81
C ILE A 18 -3.45 -11.39 9.73
N ASP A 19 -4.55 -11.99 9.26
CA ASP A 19 -5.35 -12.98 10.01
C ASP A 19 -4.52 -14.21 10.42
N GLY A 20 -3.46 -14.53 9.67
CA GLY A 20 -2.56 -15.65 9.94
C GLY A 20 -1.30 -15.28 10.74
N THR A 21 -1.08 -14.01 11.04
CA THR A 21 0.12 -13.53 11.74
C THR A 21 -0.14 -13.44 13.25
N SER A 22 0.80 -13.92 14.07
CA SER A 22 0.64 -13.88 15.53
C SER A 22 0.78 -12.47 16.09
N ILE A 23 0.08 -12.22 17.20
CA ILE A 23 0.19 -10.96 17.95
C ILE A 23 1.63 -10.67 18.39
N GLU A 24 2.41 -11.71 18.74
CA GLU A 24 3.82 -11.56 19.11
C GLU A 24 4.65 -11.02 17.94
N SER A 25 4.40 -11.49 16.72
CA SER A 25 5.07 -10.98 15.52
C SER A 25 4.76 -9.49 15.29
N PHE A 26 3.48 -9.10 15.45
CA PHE A 26 3.09 -7.70 15.36
C PHE A 26 3.68 -6.82 16.44
N ASN A 27 3.68 -7.28 17.69
CA ASN A 27 4.30 -6.58 18.80
C ASN A 27 5.77 -6.33 18.50
N ASN A 28 6.48 -7.37 18.04
CA ASN A 28 7.88 -7.25 17.65
C ASN A 28 8.09 -6.27 16.50
N ALA A 29 7.22 -6.30 15.49
CA ALA A 29 7.25 -5.37 14.38
C ALA A 29 7.08 -3.92 14.88
N TRP A 30 6.11 -3.65 15.75
CA TRP A 30 5.76 -2.28 16.19
C TRP A 30 6.71 -1.67 17.23
N ILE A 31 7.68 -2.41 17.77
CA ILE A 31 8.71 -1.89 18.69
C ILE A 31 9.50 -0.72 18.06
N SER A 32 9.82 -0.79 16.77
CA SER A 32 10.62 0.25 16.11
C SER A 32 10.34 0.34 14.62
N CYS A 33 10.72 1.48 14.02
CA CYS A 33 10.69 1.66 12.56
C CYS A 33 11.48 0.57 11.83
N SER A 34 12.70 0.27 12.27
CA SER A 34 13.51 -0.77 11.65
C SER A 34 12.88 -2.17 11.74
N ASN A 35 12.19 -2.48 12.83
CA ASN A 35 11.49 -3.77 12.97
C ASN A 35 10.29 -3.86 12.03
N ARG A 36 9.49 -2.78 11.91
CA ARG A 36 8.40 -2.72 10.94
C ARG A 36 8.91 -2.82 9.50
N THR A 37 10.01 -2.13 9.17
CA THR A 37 10.63 -2.22 7.84
C THR A 37 10.97 -3.66 7.52
N LEU A 38 11.57 -4.36 8.49
CA LEU A 38 11.97 -5.75 8.35
C LEU A 38 10.74 -6.66 8.19
N PHE A 39 9.73 -6.48 9.03
CA PHE A 39 8.45 -7.20 8.96
C PHE A 39 7.82 -7.05 7.58
N TYR A 40 7.68 -5.83 7.07
CA TYR A 40 7.13 -5.59 5.74
C TYR A 40 7.98 -6.23 4.64
N LYS A 41 9.29 -6.00 4.63
CA LYS A 41 10.14 -6.39 3.50
C LYS A 41 10.58 -7.86 3.49
N LYS A 42 10.64 -8.51 4.66
CA LYS A 42 11.13 -9.89 4.79
C LYS A 42 10.05 -10.91 5.07
N ASP A 43 8.92 -10.48 5.62
CA ASP A 43 7.85 -11.37 6.03
C ASP A 43 6.59 -11.13 5.17
N MET A 44 5.97 -9.95 5.30
CA MET A 44 4.66 -9.66 4.72
C MET A 44 4.64 -9.56 3.20
N PHE A 45 5.44 -8.66 2.62
CA PHE A 45 5.40 -8.40 1.19
C PHE A 45 5.81 -9.60 0.32
N PRO A 46 6.85 -10.39 0.66
CA PRO A 46 7.16 -11.61 -0.09
C PRO A 46 5.99 -12.59 -0.14
N VAL A 47 5.30 -12.80 0.99
CA VAL A 47 4.16 -13.74 1.06
C VAL A 47 2.96 -13.22 0.28
N ILE A 48 2.64 -11.92 0.38
CA ILE A 48 1.56 -11.32 -0.41
C ILE A 48 1.87 -11.43 -1.91
N ALA A 49 3.08 -11.08 -2.35
CA ALA A 49 3.46 -11.18 -3.76
C ALA A 49 3.32 -12.61 -4.28
N MET A 50 3.79 -13.61 -3.51
CA MET A 50 3.64 -15.03 -3.84
C MET A 50 2.17 -15.43 -3.98
N ARG A 51 1.30 -15.05 -3.02
CA ARG A 51 -0.14 -15.34 -3.07
C ARG A 51 -0.84 -14.68 -4.25
N MET A 52 -0.35 -13.51 -4.69
CA MET A 52 -0.84 -12.85 -5.90
C MET A 52 -0.30 -13.48 -7.20
N GLY A 53 0.59 -14.47 -7.13
CA GLY A 53 1.26 -15.05 -8.30
C GLY A 53 2.26 -14.10 -8.95
N LEU A 54 2.91 -13.27 -8.14
CA LEU A 54 3.93 -12.29 -8.53
C LEU A 54 5.28 -12.64 -7.88
N GLU A 55 6.36 -12.18 -8.50
CA GLU A 55 7.69 -12.23 -7.90
C GLU A 55 7.94 -10.97 -7.07
N TYR A 56 8.78 -11.08 -6.04
CA TYR A 56 9.10 -9.99 -5.11
C TYR A 56 10.55 -9.52 -5.27
N GLN A 57 10.76 -8.21 -5.19
CA GLN A 57 12.08 -7.59 -5.18
C GLN A 57 12.10 -6.45 -4.18
N VAL A 58 13.13 -6.44 -3.34
CA VAL A 58 13.48 -5.29 -2.51
C VAL A 58 14.33 -4.37 -3.37
N LYS A 59 13.86 -3.13 -3.56
CA LYS A 59 14.65 -1.95 -3.94
C LYS A 59 15.81 -2.18 -4.93
N GLU A 60 15.51 -2.16 -6.24
CA GLU A 60 16.54 -2.10 -7.30
C GLU A 60 16.27 -1.05 -8.41
N TYR A 61 15.06 -0.45 -8.50
CA TYR A 61 14.71 0.49 -9.56
C TYR A 61 13.69 1.54 -9.09
N LEU A 62 13.90 2.83 -9.41
CA LEU A 62 13.05 3.98 -9.04
C LEU A 62 12.88 4.24 -7.53
N THR A 63 13.71 3.62 -6.68
CA THR A 63 13.82 3.88 -5.23
C THR A 63 12.57 3.61 -4.39
N VAL A 64 11.63 2.80 -4.88
CA VAL A 64 10.50 2.31 -4.07
C VAL A 64 10.93 1.22 -3.08
N ASP A 65 10.19 1.07 -1.98
CA ASP A 65 10.52 0.11 -0.93
C ASP A 65 10.35 -1.35 -1.36
N ALA A 66 9.34 -1.62 -2.17
CA ALA A 66 9.06 -2.95 -2.70
C ALA A 66 8.45 -2.90 -4.10
N THR A 67 8.74 -3.93 -4.89
CA THR A 67 8.12 -4.13 -6.20
C THR A 67 7.69 -5.57 -6.35
N PHE A 68 6.43 -5.75 -6.74
CA PHE A 68 5.90 -7.05 -7.17
C PHE A 68 5.86 -7.03 -8.70
N TYR A 69 6.45 -8.03 -9.34
CA TYR A 69 6.67 -8.00 -10.78
C TYR A 69 6.31 -9.34 -11.43
N LYS A 70 6.21 -9.30 -12.76
CA LYS A 70 6.24 -10.49 -13.61
C LYS A 70 7.40 -10.38 -14.60
N LYS A 71 8.01 -11.50 -14.94
CA LYS A 71 8.97 -11.53 -16.04
C LYS A 71 8.22 -11.51 -17.37
N GLY A 72 8.55 -10.55 -18.23
CA GLY A 72 8.08 -10.53 -19.61
C GLY A 72 8.75 -11.62 -20.46
N ASN A 73 8.33 -11.76 -21.72
CA ASN A 73 8.87 -12.77 -22.64
C ASN A 73 10.39 -12.69 -22.82
N HIS A 74 10.96 -11.49 -22.72
CA HIS A 74 12.41 -11.25 -22.80
C HIS A 74 13.09 -11.23 -21.42
N LYS A 75 12.47 -11.82 -20.39
CA LYS A 75 12.96 -11.93 -19.01
C LYS A 75 13.16 -10.62 -18.23
N TYR A 76 12.84 -9.47 -18.81
CA TYR A 76 12.77 -8.20 -18.08
C TYR A 76 11.67 -8.24 -17.02
N GLN A 77 11.96 -7.65 -15.86
CA GLN A 77 11.01 -7.50 -14.76
C GLN A 77 10.05 -6.36 -15.09
N ILE A 78 8.76 -6.67 -15.18
CA ILE A 78 7.70 -5.69 -15.45
C ILE A 78 6.96 -5.44 -14.13
N PRO A 79 7.01 -4.22 -13.57
CA PRO A 79 6.37 -3.91 -12.31
C PRO A 79 4.84 -4.02 -12.45
N ILE A 80 4.22 -4.71 -11.49
CA ILE A 80 2.77 -4.88 -11.39
C ILE A 80 2.23 -4.13 -10.17
N VAL A 81 2.92 -4.26 -9.04
CA VAL A 81 2.64 -3.51 -7.81
C VAL A 81 3.91 -2.81 -7.35
N GLN A 82 3.83 -1.51 -7.01
CA GLN A 82 4.94 -0.78 -6.40
C GLN A 82 4.48 -0.20 -5.07
N ILE A 83 5.34 -0.32 -4.05
CA ILE A 83 4.96 -0.02 -2.67
C ILE A 83 5.98 0.92 -2.04
N GLU A 84 5.48 1.96 -1.41
CA GLU A 84 6.16 2.80 -0.42
C GLU A 84 5.62 2.45 0.96
N SER A 85 6.51 2.29 1.94
CA SER A 85 6.12 1.82 3.28
C SER A 85 6.58 2.73 4.41
N GLU A 86 5.89 2.65 5.54
CA GLU A 86 6.20 3.39 6.77
C GLU A 86 6.18 4.91 6.65
N ASN A 87 5.21 5.40 5.91
CA ASN A 87 5.08 6.83 5.69
C ASN A 87 4.33 7.49 6.86
N ASN A 88 4.72 8.72 7.16
CA ASN A 88 3.99 9.58 8.09
C ASN A 88 2.98 10.42 7.30
N ILE A 89 1.72 10.40 7.70
CA ILE A 89 0.62 11.15 7.07
C ILE A 89 0.99 12.61 6.79
N ASP A 90 1.73 13.25 7.71
CA ASP A 90 2.10 14.67 7.65
C ASP A 90 3.24 15.00 6.66
N SER A 91 3.83 13.99 5.99
CA SER A 91 4.99 14.19 5.11
C SER A 91 5.01 13.24 3.91
N THR A 92 3.85 12.87 3.38
CA THR A 92 3.69 11.86 2.31
C THR A 92 3.54 12.45 0.90
N GLU A 93 3.51 13.78 0.76
CA GLU A 93 3.27 14.44 -0.53
C GLU A 93 4.31 14.03 -1.57
N ASN A 94 5.57 13.88 -1.16
CA ASN A 94 6.65 13.44 -2.03
C ASN A 94 6.46 11.98 -2.47
N GLU A 95 5.95 11.13 -1.58
CA GLU A 95 5.68 9.73 -1.87
C GLU A 95 4.46 9.56 -2.77
N ILE A 96 3.39 10.33 -2.55
CA ILE A 96 2.24 10.40 -3.45
C ILE A 96 2.71 10.87 -4.84
N TYR A 97 3.44 11.99 -4.92
CA TYR A 97 3.98 12.51 -6.17
C TYR A 97 4.85 11.47 -6.89
N LYS A 98 5.74 10.81 -6.15
CA LYS A 98 6.59 9.73 -6.65
C LYS A 98 5.75 8.59 -7.21
N LEU A 99 4.77 8.07 -6.46
CA LEU A 99 3.89 6.98 -6.92
C LEU A 99 3.07 7.37 -8.17
N CYS A 100 2.62 8.62 -8.27
CA CYS A 100 1.94 9.15 -9.45
C CYS A 100 2.83 9.12 -10.70
N CYS A 101 4.14 9.39 -10.56
CA CYS A 101 5.11 9.32 -11.64
C CYS A 101 5.39 7.90 -12.16
N LEU A 102 5.03 6.87 -11.39
CA LEU A 102 5.38 5.49 -11.74
C LEU A 102 4.42 4.89 -12.77
N ASN A 103 4.93 4.02 -13.63
CA ASN A 103 4.13 3.28 -14.61
C ASN A 103 3.87 1.85 -14.12
N ALA A 104 2.94 1.70 -13.17
CA ALA A 104 2.52 0.41 -12.62
C ALA A 104 0.98 0.33 -12.51
N PRO A 105 0.37 -0.85 -12.77
CA PRO A 105 -1.08 -1.06 -12.61
C PRO A 105 -1.62 -0.79 -11.20
N LEU A 106 -0.83 -1.07 -10.16
CA LEU A 106 -1.17 -0.79 -8.77
C LEU A 106 0.03 -0.14 -8.07
N LYS A 107 -0.22 0.95 -7.36
CA LYS A 107 0.74 1.64 -6.50
C LYS A 107 0.16 1.67 -5.10
N ILE A 108 0.98 1.48 -4.08
CA ILE A 108 0.49 1.40 -2.71
C ILE A 108 1.36 2.27 -1.80
N LEU A 109 0.69 3.12 -1.03
CA LEU A 109 1.30 3.85 0.07
C LEU A 109 0.86 3.21 1.39
N PHE A 110 1.82 2.66 2.15
CA PHE A 110 1.60 2.22 3.52
C PHE A 110 1.93 3.35 4.50
N ILE A 111 0.99 3.67 5.37
CA ILE A 111 1.08 4.69 6.41
C ILE A 111 0.97 4.00 7.75
N CYS A 112 1.78 4.43 8.72
CA CYS A 112 1.72 3.92 10.08
C CYS A 112 1.36 5.06 11.03
N CYS A 113 0.12 5.11 11.50
CA CYS A 113 -0.34 6.13 12.43
C CYS A 113 -1.58 5.64 13.20
N ASP A 114 -1.86 6.30 14.33
CA ASP A 114 -3.20 6.18 14.94
C ASP A 114 -4.23 6.65 13.92
N PHE A 115 -5.35 5.96 13.76
CA PHE A 115 -6.35 6.29 12.76
C PHE A 115 -7.63 6.74 13.45
N ASP A 116 -8.09 7.94 13.09
CA ASP A 116 -9.32 8.57 13.55
C ASP A 116 -10.02 9.26 12.37
N GLU A 117 -11.23 9.78 12.61
CA GLU A 117 -12.01 10.48 11.58
C GLU A 117 -11.30 11.71 11.01
N HIS A 118 -10.50 12.41 11.82
CA HIS A 118 -9.74 13.56 11.34
C HIS A 118 -8.69 13.14 10.31
N LYS A 119 -7.93 12.08 10.61
CA LYS A 119 -6.95 11.53 9.67
C LYS A 119 -7.62 10.90 8.46
N LYS A 120 -8.76 10.24 8.63
CA LYS A 120 -9.56 9.76 7.50
C LYS A 120 -9.86 10.89 6.52
N HIS A 121 -10.37 12.01 7.01
CA HIS A 121 -10.60 13.21 6.21
C HIS A 121 -9.31 13.71 5.57
N GLN A 122 -8.20 13.74 6.32
CA GLN A 122 -6.88 14.15 5.78
C GLN A 122 -6.41 13.25 4.61
N LEU A 123 -6.67 11.95 4.66
CA LEU A 123 -6.28 10.99 3.62
C LEU A 123 -7.19 10.99 2.39
N THR A 124 -8.43 11.46 2.54
CA THR A 124 -9.50 11.30 1.53
C THR A 124 -9.94 12.62 0.89
N GLU A 125 -9.82 13.73 1.60
CA GLU A 125 -10.37 15.03 1.19
C GLU A 125 -9.33 16.15 1.11
N ASP A 126 -8.11 15.90 1.57
CA ASP A 126 -7.09 16.93 1.79
C ASP A 126 -6.04 16.99 0.65
N TRP A 127 -4.87 17.55 0.95
CA TRP A 127 -3.87 18.04 -0.02
C TRP A 127 -3.45 17.08 -1.13
N TRP A 128 -3.53 15.76 -0.92
CA TRP A 128 -3.18 14.77 -1.94
C TRP A 128 -4.13 14.78 -3.12
N SER A 129 -5.38 15.17 -2.90
CA SER A 129 -6.39 15.32 -3.95
C SER A 129 -5.95 16.32 -5.03
N TYR A 130 -5.21 17.38 -4.65
CA TYR A 130 -4.67 18.34 -5.61
C TYR A 130 -3.56 17.73 -6.48
N ILE A 131 -2.65 16.94 -5.89
CA ILE A 131 -1.60 16.24 -6.63
C ILE A 131 -2.24 15.29 -7.65
N LEU A 132 -3.20 14.47 -7.21
CA LEU A 132 -3.91 13.54 -8.09
C LEU A 132 -4.66 14.26 -9.21
N SER A 133 -5.38 15.34 -8.87
CA SER A 133 -6.09 16.20 -9.84
C SER A 133 -5.13 16.72 -10.92
N ASP A 134 -3.97 17.23 -10.53
CA ASP A 134 -3.02 17.83 -11.47
C ASP A 134 -2.41 16.77 -12.40
N PHE A 135 -2.06 15.59 -11.88
CA PHE A 135 -1.63 14.48 -12.72
C PHE A 135 -2.72 14.03 -13.70
N CYS A 136 -3.97 13.92 -13.26
CA CYS A 136 -5.09 13.56 -14.13
C CYS A 136 -5.28 14.57 -15.27
N LYS A 137 -5.13 15.86 -14.99
CA LYS A 137 -5.25 16.93 -16.00
C LYS A 137 -4.06 16.96 -16.96
N MET A 138 -2.84 16.71 -16.48
CA MET A 138 -1.62 16.98 -17.24
C MET A 138 -0.97 15.75 -17.90
N ASN A 139 -1.01 14.57 -17.26
CA ASN A 139 -0.22 13.40 -17.69
C ASN A 139 -1.01 12.08 -17.73
N LYS A 140 -2.21 12.06 -17.13
CA LYS A 140 -3.01 10.88 -16.78
C LYS A 140 -2.37 10.02 -15.70
N LEU A 141 -3.16 9.64 -14.70
CA LEU A 141 -2.75 8.62 -13.75
C LEU A 141 -2.86 7.25 -14.41
N VAL A 142 -1.80 6.45 -14.28
CA VAL A 142 -1.82 5.05 -14.71
C VAL A 142 -2.12 4.18 -13.51
N GLY A 143 -3.10 3.27 -13.62
CA GLY A 143 -3.38 2.31 -12.56
C GLY A 143 -4.15 2.89 -11.38
N ILE A 144 -4.23 2.08 -10.31
CA ILE A 144 -4.83 2.47 -9.03
C ILE A 144 -3.74 2.90 -8.06
N LEU A 145 -4.01 3.95 -7.29
CA LEU A 145 -3.25 4.30 -6.09
C LEU A 145 -4.03 3.84 -4.85
N GLY A 146 -3.55 2.77 -4.23
CA GLY A 146 -4.05 2.26 -2.95
C GLY A 146 -3.34 2.94 -1.78
N ILE A 147 -4.08 3.26 -0.73
CA ILE A 147 -3.56 3.73 0.55
C ILE A 147 -3.90 2.67 1.59
N VAL A 148 -2.92 2.26 2.37
CA VAL A 148 -3.09 1.32 3.48
C VAL A 148 -2.61 2.00 4.76
N VAL A 149 -3.50 2.18 5.72
CA VAL A 149 -3.19 2.76 7.02
C VAL A 149 -3.13 1.64 8.04
N ALA A 150 -1.96 1.39 8.59
CA ALA A 150 -1.76 0.44 9.67
C ALA A 150 -1.78 1.19 11.01
N GLN A 151 -2.70 0.80 11.89
CA GLN A 151 -2.82 1.33 13.24
C GLN A 151 -2.67 0.19 14.25
N TYR A 152 -1.89 0.43 15.30
CA TYR A 152 -1.81 -0.48 16.43
C TYR A 152 -2.68 0.03 17.59
N CYS A 153 -3.68 -0.76 17.96
CA CYS A 153 -4.64 -0.47 19.02
C CYS A 153 -4.44 -1.44 20.21
N GLU A 154 -5.15 -1.18 21.32
CA GLU A 154 -5.15 -2.08 22.49
C GLU A 154 -5.60 -3.51 22.14
N ASP A 155 -6.56 -3.62 21.21
CA ASP A 155 -7.12 -4.90 20.76
C ASP A 155 -6.32 -5.55 19.61
N GLY A 156 -5.15 -5.02 19.25
CA GLY A 156 -4.28 -5.53 18.20
C GLY A 156 -4.11 -4.56 17.03
N LEU A 157 -3.65 -5.08 15.89
CA LEU A 157 -3.39 -4.29 14.70
C LEU A 157 -4.63 -4.20 13.81
N SER A 158 -4.91 -3.00 13.29
CA SER A 158 -5.96 -2.71 12.32
C SER A 158 -5.37 -2.11 11.04
N TYR A 159 -6.00 -2.41 9.91
CA TYR A 159 -5.63 -1.85 8.62
C TYR A 159 -6.85 -1.22 7.94
N ASN A 160 -6.72 0.04 7.53
CA ASN A 160 -7.73 0.74 6.74
C ASN A 160 -7.24 0.92 5.30
N CYS A 161 -8.11 0.68 4.32
CA CYS A 161 -7.71 0.60 2.92
C CYS A 161 -8.57 1.54 2.06
N PHE A 162 -7.90 2.44 1.34
CA PHE A 162 -8.51 3.39 0.40
C PHE A 162 -7.93 3.20 -0.99
N ALA A 163 -8.66 3.59 -2.04
CA ALA A 163 -8.13 3.52 -3.39
C ALA A 163 -8.62 4.65 -4.29
N TYR A 164 -7.69 5.24 -5.03
CA TYR A 164 -7.93 6.24 -6.06
C TYR A 164 -7.78 5.66 -7.46
N GLY A 165 -8.68 6.05 -8.34
CA GLY A 165 -8.71 5.68 -9.73
C GLY A 165 -7.74 6.43 -10.62
N GLU A 166 -7.74 6.04 -11.91
CA GLU A 166 -7.02 6.75 -12.97
C GLU A 166 -7.58 8.17 -13.23
N ASP A 167 -8.82 8.42 -12.80
CA ASP A 167 -9.45 9.75 -12.81
C ASP A 167 -9.16 10.57 -11.55
N GLY A 168 -8.34 10.04 -10.64
CA GLY A 168 -7.93 10.71 -9.41
C GLY A 168 -9.02 10.74 -8.34
N LYS A 169 -10.14 10.04 -8.55
CA LYS A 169 -11.25 9.99 -7.60
C LYS A 169 -11.16 8.74 -6.73
N LEU A 170 -11.69 8.85 -5.51
CA LEU A 170 -11.84 7.72 -4.61
C LEU A 170 -12.84 6.71 -5.22
N ILE A 171 -12.42 5.46 -5.41
CA ILE A 171 -13.25 4.37 -5.97
C ILE A 171 -13.83 3.49 -4.87
N VAL A 172 -13.07 3.28 -3.78
CA VAL A 172 -13.47 2.41 -2.66
C VAL A 172 -13.12 3.06 -1.33
N GLU A 173 -14.13 3.21 -0.49
CA GLU A 173 -14.05 3.57 0.91
C GLU A 173 -14.50 2.35 1.72
N ASN A 174 -13.69 1.30 1.76
CA ASN A 174 -13.99 0.13 2.58
C ASN A 174 -13.12 0.17 3.83
N GLU A 175 -13.74 0.52 4.95
CA GLU A 175 -13.28 0.20 6.29
C GLU A 175 -13.36 -1.33 6.50
N GLU A 176 -12.50 -2.08 5.82
CA GLU A 176 -12.22 -3.45 6.23
C GLU A 176 -11.27 -3.37 7.42
N ASN A 177 -11.82 -3.07 8.59
CA ASN A 177 -11.06 -3.22 9.84
C ASN A 177 -10.68 -4.69 10.00
N VAL A 178 -9.46 -5.05 9.61
CA VAL A 178 -8.89 -6.35 9.91
C VAL A 178 -8.36 -6.28 11.33
N PHE A 179 -9.20 -6.66 12.30
CA PHE A 179 -8.80 -6.77 13.70
C PHE A 179 -8.16 -8.12 13.96
N ILE A 180 -6.96 -8.11 14.54
CA ILE A 180 -6.39 -9.30 15.18
C ILE A 180 -6.77 -9.24 16.66
N LYS A 181 -7.86 -9.90 17.02
CA LYS A 181 -8.31 -9.95 18.41
C LYS A 181 -7.41 -10.85 19.27
N ASN A 182 -7.22 -10.42 20.52
CA ASN A 182 -6.67 -11.19 21.65
C ASN A 182 -7.22 -12.62 21.75
#